data_AF-A0AAV8VII9-F1
#
_entry.id   AF-A0AAV8VII9-F1
#
_cell.length_a   1.000
_cell.length_b   1.000
_cell.length_c   1.000
_cell.angle_alpha   90.00
_cell.angle_beta   90.00
_cell.angle_gamma   90.00
#
_symmetry.space_group_name_H-M   'P 1'
#
loop_
_entity.id
_entity.type
_entity.pdbx_description
1 polymer ?
#
loop_
_entity_poly.entity_id
_entity_poly.type
_entity_poly.pdbx_seq_one_letter_code
_entity_poly.pdbx_strand_id
1 'polypeptide(L)'
;MSLSSGFHYETTAQRICGYEDLGTLGRTRNYANHALTFMVRGIKKNYKIPVAIYFTKDTIKTNMLKQLIVVVIEVLQGIGFHVMATVCDQGPTNRAAINLLTREYATENMSPYSFTVNNQEICTIFDVPHLLKNTRNALLQCHIEYESKKFAKFVHIQEAFNLDQQKRTYKMMNKLKPGYFNFGDTFLKIKVKVAAQQMSQTVAAAIETFSTTGDLPVESLHTAEFVHTIDNLFDSLNGSHLNSPDGKILKCALSEESPHLKFWSDLLPKIRDWKIIDCETGQLRNNYKFHEGWQTTVKAIMRLWANLKDKGLQYLLLRNLNQDPLENLFGQIRQHGICNTNPTPHQFIAALKTVVVNNFAVPLSKSGNCEEDYCSSLGDFGAFLQKYTSAELDLDATENINNLNEDLQFDSDFNEENQATSYVAGYILKKISISECETCHSNLFSKATEKTFIHHFQRVR
;
A
#
# COMPACT_ATOMS: atom_id res chain seq x y z
N MET A 1 -5.89 10.16 7.00
CA MET A 1 -5.15 11.28 6.35
C MET A 1 -5.37 12.56 7.15
N SER A 2 -4.32 13.32 7.48
CA SER A 2 -4.45 14.67 8.08
C SER A 2 -4.90 15.69 7.04
N LEU A 3 -5.77 16.61 7.47
CA LEU A 3 -6.48 17.63 6.70
C LEU A 3 -6.30 19.02 7.34
N SER A 4 -6.49 20.07 6.55
CA SER A 4 -6.71 21.41 7.10
C SER A 4 -8.15 21.50 7.63
N SER A 5 -8.35 22.24 8.72
CA SER A 5 -9.70 22.55 9.17
C SER A 5 -10.32 23.63 8.30
N GLY A 6 -11.58 23.45 7.92
CA GLY A 6 -12.31 24.42 7.11
C GLY A 6 -13.78 24.05 7.03
N PHE A 7 -14.63 25.08 7.09
CA PHE A 7 -16.07 24.92 6.95
C PHE A 7 -16.52 25.30 5.55
N HIS A 8 -17.47 24.55 5.03
CA HIS A 8 -18.12 24.86 3.76
C HIS A 8 -19.61 24.57 3.90
N TYR A 9 -20.47 25.50 3.52
CA TYR A 9 -21.90 25.26 3.54
C TYR A 9 -22.35 24.59 2.24
N GLU A 10 -22.71 23.31 2.33
CA GLU A 10 -23.25 22.53 1.22
C GLU A 10 -24.74 22.87 1.07
N THR A 11 -25.06 23.71 0.09
CA THR A 11 -26.40 24.24 -0.16
C THR A 11 -27.40 23.14 -0.47
N THR A 12 -27.02 22.14 -1.27
CA THR A 12 -27.91 21.04 -1.67
C THR A 12 -28.31 20.16 -0.49
N ALA A 13 -27.38 19.88 0.42
CA ALA A 13 -27.63 19.08 1.62
C ALA A 13 -28.10 19.93 2.82
N GLN A 14 -28.17 21.26 2.67
CA GLN A 14 -28.44 22.22 3.74
C GLN A 14 -27.56 21.97 4.99
N ARG A 15 -26.29 21.62 4.75
CA ARG A 15 -25.40 21.12 5.79
C ARG A 15 -24.04 21.79 5.72
N ILE A 16 -23.50 22.20 6.85
CA ILE A 16 -22.10 22.65 6.94
C ILE A 16 -21.21 21.40 6.85
N CYS A 17 -20.33 21.27 5.87
CA CYS A 17 -19.19 20.35 5.84
C CYS A 17 -18.03 20.92 6.67
N GLY A 18 -17.25 20.07 7.35
CA GLY A 18 -16.09 20.48 8.14
C GLY A 18 -16.13 20.13 9.62
N TYR A 19 -17.29 19.70 10.13
CA TYR A 19 -17.36 19.10 11.47
C TYR A 19 -17.05 17.61 11.45
N GLU A 20 -16.63 17.09 12.60
CA GLU A 20 -16.54 15.66 12.89
C GLU A 20 -17.87 14.97 12.60
N ASP A 21 -17.81 13.93 11.77
CA ASP A 21 -18.93 13.16 11.24
C ASP A 21 -18.51 11.69 11.15
N LEU A 22 -19.06 10.87 12.05
CA LEU A 22 -18.82 9.44 12.15
C LEU A 22 -19.97 8.62 11.54
N GLY A 23 -20.75 9.22 10.65
CA GLY A 23 -21.88 8.58 9.98
C GLY A 23 -22.96 8.17 10.98
N THR A 24 -23.26 6.86 11.04
CA THR A 24 -24.29 6.30 11.93
C THR A 24 -23.97 6.48 13.42
N LEU A 25 -22.69 6.69 13.76
CA LEU A 25 -22.27 6.98 15.14
C LEU A 25 -22.44 8.46 15.53
N GLY A 26 -22.96 9.28 14.62
CA GLY A 26 -23.36 10.65 14.87
C GLY A 26 -22.29 11.69 14.54
N ARG A 27 -22.68 12.93 14.84
CA ARG A 27 -21.97 14.14 14.45
C ARG A 27 -21.75 15.03 15.66
N THR A 28 -20.61 15.69 15.76
CA THR A 28 -20.31 16.64 16.85
C THR A 28 -20.03 18.04 16.30
N ARG A 29 -19.89 19.03 17.20
CA ARG A 29 -19.50 20.41 16.84
C ARG A 29 -17.98 20.61 16.76
N ASN A 30 -17.21 19.54 16.87
CA ASN A 30 -15.76 19.58 16.73
C ASN A 30 -15.38 19.83 15.26
N TYR A 31 -14.38 20.69 15.03
CA TYR A 31 -13.80 20.83 13.69
C TYR A 31 -13.02 19.57 13.33
N ALA A 32 -13.27 19.04 12.14
CA ALA A 32 -12.52 17.90 11.63
C ALA A 32 -11.15 18.37 11.10
N ASN A 33 -10.13 17.54 11.35
CA ASN A 33 -8.77 17.72 10.84
C ASN A 33 -8.15 16.39 10.35
N HIS A 34 -8.94 15.30 10.34
CA HIS A 34 -8.53 14.02 9.79
C HIS A 34 -9.68 13.39 8.99
N ALA A 35 -9.32 12.67 7.91
CA ALA A 35 -10.18 11.72 7.22
C ALA A 35 -9.75 10.29 7.58
N LEU A 36 -10.68 9.51 8.12
CA LEU A 36 -10.60 8.06 8.24
C LEU A 36 -11.27 7.44 7.00
N THR A 37 -10.56 6.61 6.25
CA THR A 37 -11.06 6.03 5.00
C THR A 37 -10.91 4.52 5.04
N PHE A 38 -12.00 3.82 4.72
CA PHE A 38 -12.01 2.38 4.50
C PHE A 38 -12.01 2.11 3.00
N MET A 39 -11.16 1.18 2.58
CA MET A 39 -11.02 0.76 1.18
C MET A 39 -11.11 -0.76 1.10
N VAL A 40 -11.89 -1.26 0.15
CA VAL A 40 -11.90 -2.67 -0.22
C VAL A 40 -10.87 -2.89 -1.30
N ARG A 41 -10.10 -3.97 -1.17
CA ARG A 41 -9.17 -4.46 -2.18
C ARG A 41 -9.45 -5.94 -2.46
N GLY A 42 -9.47 -6.32 -3.72
CA GLY A 42 -9.63 -7.72 -4.09
C GLY A 42 -8.38 -8.54 -3.82
N ILE A 43 -8.55 -9.70 -3.17
CA ILE A 43 -7.45 -10.64 -2.91
C ILE A 43 -7.04 -11.37 -4.20
N LYS A 44 -8.02 -11.97 -4.89
CA LYS A 44 -7.82 -12.74 -6.13
C LYS A 44 -7.75 -11.86 -7.38
N LYS A 45 -8.59 -10.83 -7.46
CA LYS A 45 -8.62 -9.86 -8.57
C LYS A 45 -8.05 -8.54 -8.07
N ASN A 46 -7.15 -7.91 -8.83
CA ASN A 46 -6.50 -6.68 -8.40
C ASN A 46 -7.37 -5.43 -8.64
N TYR A 47 -8.40 -5.24 -7.81
CA TYR A 47 -9.23 -4.03 -7.81
C TYR A 47 -9.19 -3.32 -6.46
N LYS A 48 -9.53 -2.03 -6.44
CA LYS A 48 -9.69 -1.24 -5.22
C LYS A 48 -10.89 -0.29 -5.29
N ILE A 49 -11.54 -0.05 -4.16
CA ILE A 49 -12.65 0.91 -4.04
C ILE A 49 -12.66 1.51 -2.62
N PRO A 50 -12.64 2.85 -2.46
CA PRO A 50 -12.97 3.47 -1.18
C PRO A 50 -14.46 3.28 -0.88
N VAL A 51 -14.81 2.73 0.27
CA VAL A 51 -16.19 2.34 0.62
C VAL A 51 -16.80 3.18 1.75
N ALA A 52 -15.97 3.79 2.60
CA ALA A 52 -16.45 4.69 3.65
C ALA A 52 -15.42 5.77 3.97
N ILE A 53 -15.89 6.99 4.23
CA ILE A 53 -15.08 8.10 4.73
C ILE A 53 -15.79 8.70 5.95
N TYR A 54 -15.02 8.91 7.00
CA TYR A 54 -15.44 9.58 8.22
C TYR A 54 -14.49 10.74 8.51
N PHE A 55 -15.04 11.84 9.01
CA PHE A 55 -14.25 13.00 9.39
C PHE A 55 -14.12 13.05 10.91
N THR A 56 -12.90 13.14 11.41
CA THR A 56 -12.64 13.07 12.86
C THR A 56 -11.91 14.32 13.34
N LYS A 57 -12.16 14.70 14.59
CA LYS A 57 -11.24 15.58 15.30
C LYS A 57 -10.15 14.72 15.90
N ASP A 58 -8.93 15.00 15.46
CA ASP A 58 -7.72 14.28 15.80
C ASP A 58 -7.83 12.78 15.49
N THR A 59 -7.07 11.96 16.21
CA THR A 59 -7.13 10.51 16.09
C THR A 59 -8.45 10.01 16.66
N ILE A 60 -9.16 9.18 15.88
CA ILE A 60 -10.40 8.55 16.31
C ILE A 60 -10.22 7.76 17.62
N LYS A 61 -11.26 7.76 18.47
CA LYS A 61 -11.27 6.95 19.69
C LYS A 61 -11.35 5.46 19.34
N THR A 62 -10.60 4.62 20.06
CA THR A 62 -10.51 3.17 19.84
C THR A 62 -11.88 2.47 19.72
N ASN A 63 -12.80 2.74 20.65
CA ASN A 63 -14.13 2.11 20.64
C ASN A 63 -14.96 2.50 19.41
N MET A 64 -14.82 3.75 18.94
CA MET A 64 -15.51 4.21 17.74
C MET A 64 -14.91 3.56 16.49
N LEU A 65 -13.58 3.46 16.41
CA LEU A 65 -12.92 2.76 15.30
C LEU A 65 -13.35 1.30 15.20
N LYS A 66 -13.39 0.58 16.34
CA LYS A 66 -13.90 -0.80 16.42
C LYS A 66 -15.32 -0.89 15.84
N GLN A 67 -16.23 -0.03 16.30
CA GLN A 67 -17.62 -0.03 15.83
C GLN A 67 -17.71 0.25 14.32
N LEU A 68 -16.96 1.22 13.82
CA LEU A 68 -16.93 1.52 12.38
C LEU A 68 -16.38 0.36 11.55
N ILE A 69 -15.35 -0.35 12.03
CA ILE A 69 -14.84 -1.56 11.36
C ILE A 69 -15.95 -2.61 11.21
N VAL A 70 -16.67 -2.90 12.30
CA VAL A 70 -17.77 -3.88 12.29
C VAL A 70 -18.90 -3.45 11.35
N VAL A 71 -19.36 -2.20 11.44
CA VAL A 71 -20.41 -1.65 10.56
C VAL A 71 -20.03 -1.77 9.09
N VAL A 72 -18.80 -1.39 8.72
CA VAL A 72 -18.34 -1.50 7.33
C VAL A 72 -18.31 -2.95 6.88
N ILE A 73 -17.86 -3.88 7.72
CA ILE A 73 -17.83 -5.32 7.39
C ILE A 73 -19.24 -5.87 7.20
N GLU A 74 -20.17 -5.56 8.09
CA GLU A 74 -21.57 -6.00 8.02
C GLU A 74 -22.25 -5.52 6.73
N VAL A 75 -22.05 -4.25 6.36
CA VAL A 75 -22.57 -3.69 5.10
C VAL A 75 -21.98 -4.41 3.89
N LEU A 76 -20.67 -4.65 3.87
CA LEU A 76 -20.01 -5.36 2.77
C LEU A 76 -20.51 -6.80 2.64
N GLN A 77 -20.66 -7.51 3.75
CA GLN A 77 -21.21 -8.87 3.78
C GLN A 77 -22.66 -8.91 3.29
N GLY A 78 -23.48 -7.93 3.69
CA GLY A 78 -24.87 -7.81 3.24
C GLY A 78 -25.02 -7.61 1.73
N ILE A 79 -24.01 -7.03 1.07
CA ILE A 79 -23.98 -6.84 -0.40
C ILE A 79 -23.39 -8.08 -1.12
N GLY A 80 -22.84 -9.05 -0.38
CA GLY A 80 -22.29 -10.30 -0.91
C GLY A 80 -20.76 -10.34 -1.02
N PHE A 81 -20.05 -9.34 -0.49
CA PHE A 81 -18.60 -9.43 -0.36
C PHE A 81 -18.20 -10.39 0.76
N HIS A 82 -17.19 -11.20 0.49
CA HIS A 82 -16.58 -12.06 1.49
C HIS A 82 -15.33 -11.36 2.05
N VAL A 83 -15.48 -10.67 3.18
CA VAL A 83 -14.37 -9.97 3.84
C VAL A 83 -13.50 -10.98 4.59
N MET A 84 -12.28 -11.24 4.09
CA MET A 84 -11.38 -12.26 4.65
C MET A 84 -10.30 -11.71 5.58
N ALA A 85 -9.96 -10.43 5.43
CA ALA A 85 -8.91 -9.79 6.22
C ALA A 85 -9.11 -8.27 6.34
N THR A 86 -8.54 -7.69 7.39
CA THR A 86 -8.35 -6.25 7.58
C THR A 86 -6.85 -5.93 7.56
N VAL A 87 -6.48 -4.78 7.00
CA VAL A 87 -5.09 -4.30 6.93
C VAL A 87 -5.02 -2.88 7.50
N CYS A 88 -4.07 -2.61 8.38
CA CYS A 88 -3.83 -1.27 8.91
C CYS A 88 -2.38 -1.09 9.38
N ASP A 89 -1.97 0.15 9.64
CA ASP A 89 -0.68 0.42 10.29
C ASP A 89 -0.67 0.00 11.78
N GLN A 90 0.50 0.12 12.41
CA GLN A 90 0.69 -0.20 13.82
C GLN A 90 0.40 0.97 14.78
N GLY A 91 -0.40 1.95 14.37
CA GLY A 91 -0.79 3.08 15.21
C GLY A 91 -1.42 2.59 16.53
N PRO A 92 -1.18 3.25 17.68
CA PRO A 92 -1.69 2.80 18.97
C PRO A 92 -3.21 2.55 18.98
N THR A 93 -3.99 3.41 18.34
CA THR A 93 -5.44 3.27 18.20
C THR A 93 -5.82 2.03 17.38
N ASN A 94 -5.13 1.77 16.27
CA ASN A 94 -5.40 0.61 15.42
C ASN A 94 -5.11 -0.70 16.16
N ARG A 95 -3.97 -0.76 16.86
CA ARG A 95 -3.61 -1.93 17.70
C ARG A 95 -4.62 -2.15 18.82
N ALA A 96 -5.04 -1.08 19.49
CA ALA A 96 -6.04 -1.17 20.54
C ALA A 96 -7.41 -1.62 20.00
N ALA A 97 -7.82 -1.15 18.82
CA ALA A 97 -9.07 -1.55 18.19
C ALA A 97 -9.05 -3.02 17.76
N ILE A 98 -7.96 -3.48 17.16
CA ILE A 98 -7.74 -4.90 16.85
C ILE A 98 -7.81 -5.75 18.12
N ASN A 99 -7.12 -5.36 19.19
CA ASN A 99 -7.15 -6.10 20.45
C ASN A 99 -8.56 -6.22 21.04
N LEU A 100 -9.41 -5.19 20.89
CA LEU A 100 -10.81 -5.27 21.30
C LEU A 100 -11.62 -6.19 20.37
N LEU A 101 -11.46 -6.07 19.05
CA LEU A 101 -12.10 -6.95 18.07
C LEU A 101 -11.78 -8.42 18.33
N THR A 102 -10.50 -8.76 18.49
CA THR A 102 -10.04 -10.15 18.71
C THR A 102 -10.44 -10.73 20.07
N ARG A 103 -10.96 -9.91 20.99
CA ARG A 103 -11.46 -10.36 22.31
C ARG A 103 -12.97 -10.45 22.33
N GLU A 104 -13.65 -9.43 21.82
CA GLU A 104 -15.12 -9.31 21.85
C GLU A 104 -15.81 -10.10 20.74
N TYR A 105 -15.15 -10.27 19.59
CA TYR A 105 -15.64 -11.01 18.44
C TYR A 105 -14.85 -12.31 18.22
N ALA A 106 -14.30 -12.90 19.28
CA ALA A 106 -13.58 -14.16 19.20
C ALA A 106 -14.55 -15.36 19.08
N THR A 107 -14.06 -16.46 18.49
CA THR A 107 -14.68 -17.79 18.67
C THR A 107 -14.19 -18.43 19.97
N GLU A 108 -14.62 -19.67 20.25
CA GLU A 108 -14.18 -20.45 21.42
C GLU A 108 -12.64 -20.50 21.57
N ASN A 109 -11.91 -20.41 20.46
CA ASN A 109 -10.45 -20.30 20.44
C ASN A 109 -10.03 -18.84 20.18
N MET A 110 -9.80 -18.07 21.26
CA MET A 110 -9.28 -16.71 21.15
C MET A 110 -7.95 -16.68 20.38
N SER A 111 -7.91 -15.86 19.34
CA SER A 111 -6.72 -15.63 18.51
C SER A 111 -6.36 -14.15 18.54
N PRO A 112 -5.09 -13.76 18.73
CA PRO A 112 -4.68 -12.36 18.70
C PRO A 112 -4.62 -11.78 17.27
N TYR A 113 -4.97 -12.58 16.25
CA TYR A 113 -4.83 -12.22 14.83
C TYR A 113 -6.09 -12.52 14.00
N SER A 114 -7.20 -12.93 14.61
CA SER A 114 -8.48 -13.09 13.90
C SER A 114 -9.68 -12.82 14.81
N PHE A 115 -10.79 -12.41 14.19
CA PHE A 115 -12.09 -12.20 14.82
C PHE A 115 -13.21 -12.59 13.85
N THR A 116 -14.44 -12.72 14.32
CA THR A 116 -15.58 -13.23 13.55
C THR A 116 -16.72 -12.23 13.52
N VAL A 117 -17.21 -11.92 12.32
CA VAL A 117 -18.42 -11.11 12.10
C VAL A 117 -19.35 -11.90 11.18
N ASN A 118 -20.62 -12.05 11.59
CA ASN A 118 -21.63 -12.85 10.87
C ASN A 118 -21.13 -14.26 10.48
N ASN A 119 -20.54 -14.97 11.44
CA ASN A 119 -19.96 -16.32 11.27
C ASN A 119 -18.83 -16.43 10.23
N GLN A 120 -18.26 -15.31 9.81
CA GLN A 120 -17.10 -15.29 8.93
C GLN A 120 -15.85 -14.84 9.71
N GLU A 121 -14.82 -15.69 9.70
CA GLU A 121 -13.51 -15.35 10.27
C GLU A 121 -12.78 -14.34 9.39
N ILE A 122 -12.28 -13.28 10.03
CA ILE A 122 -11.56 -12.16 9.43
C ILE A 122 -10.19 -12.07 10.11
N CYS A 123 -9.11 -12.19 9.32
CA CYS A 123 -7.74 -12.07 9.82
C CYS A 123 -7.33 -10.59 9.96
N THR A 124 -6.48 -10.27 10.94
CA THR A 124 -5.95 -8.91 11.16
C THR A 124 -4.47 -8.84 10.77
N ILE A 125 -4.17 -8.05 9.76
CA ILE A 125 -2.83 -7.92 9.17
C ILE A 125 -2.31 -6.50 9.43
N PHE A 126 -1.06 -6.38 9.86
CA PHE A 126 -0.40 -5.08 9.90
C PHE A 126 0.33 -4.80 8.59
N ASP A 127 0.36 -3.53 8.21
CA ASP A 127 0.99 -3.11 6.96
C ASP A 127 2.49 -3.41 6.94
N VAL A 128 2.88 -4.31 6.03
CA VAL A 128 4.23 -4.86 5.89
C VAL A 128 5.29 -3.80 5.56
N PRO A 129 5.08 -2.89 4.59
CA PRO A 129 5.90 -1.69 4.39
C PRO A 129 6.16 -0.90 5.68
N HIS A 130 5.12 -0.67 6.48
CA HIS A 130 5.26 0.01 7.77
C HIS A 130 6.02 -0.79 8.83
N LEU A 131 5.84 -2.11 8.88
CA LEU A 131 6.60 -2.96 9.78
C LEU A 131 8.10 -2.88 9.49
N LEU A 132 8.50 -2.93 8.21
CA LEU A 132 9.89 -2.78 7.80
C LEU A 132 10.46 -1.41 8.20
N LYS A 133 9.69 -0.35 7.92
CA LYS A 133 10.05 1.01 8.33
C LYS A 133 10.26 1.11 9.85
N ASN A 134 9.36 0.52 10.63
CA ASN A 134 9.43 0.52 12.09
C ASN A 134 10.63 -0.30 12.61
N THR A 135 10.94 -1.44 11.99
CA THR A 135 12.15 -2.22 12.29
C THR A 135 13.41 -1.39 12.05
N ARG A 136 13.52 -0.73 10.89
CA ARG A 136 14.64 0.16 10.58
C ARG A 136 14.72 1.30 11.60
N ASN A 137 13.60 1.95 11.89
CA ASN A 137 13.56 3.08 12.83
C ASN A 137 13.93 2.67 14.26
N ALA A 138 13.57 1.46 14.70
CA ALA A 138 14.03 0.91 15.97
C ALA A 138 15.54 0.70 15.95
N LEU A 139 16.10 0.11 14.88
CA LEU A 139 17.53 -0.14 14.75
C LEU A 139 18.37 1.15 14.75
N LEU A 140 17.81 2.27 14.29
CA LEU A 140 18.48 3.59 14.38
C LEU A 140 18.72 4.08 15.81
N GLN A 141 17.88 3.65 16.76
CA GLN A 141 17.89 4.13 18.15
C GLN A 141 18.26 3.04 19.17
N CYS A 142 18.29 1.79 18.73
CA CYS A 142 18.44 0.62 19.58
C CYS A 142 19.32 -0.43 18.91
N HIS A 143 19.98 -1.23 19.74
CA HIS A 143 20.51 -2.52 19.33
C HIS A 143 19.40 -3.58 19.43
N ILE A 144 19.33 -4.48 18.46
CA ILE A 144 18.38 -5.59 18.48
C ILE A 144 19.16 -6.86 18.77
N GLU A 145 18.98 -7.43 19.97
CA GLU A 145 19.44 -8.78 20.29
C GLU A 145 18.40 -9.77 19.72
N TYR A 146 18.73 -10.43 18.61
CA TYR A 146 17.79 -11.34 17.92
C TYR A 146 18.03 -12.82 18.23
N GLU A 147 19.18 -13.13 18.81
CA GLU A 147 19.59 -14.43 19.34
C GLU A 147 20.59 -14.15 20.47
N SER A 148 20.77 -15.10 21.40
CA SER A 148 21.67 -14.94 22.55
C SER A 148 23.04 -14.39 22.13
N LYS A 149 23.39 -13.19 22.62
CA LYS A 149 24.64 -12.47 22.31
C LYS A 149 24.85 -12.06 20.84
N LYS A 150 23.85 -12.19 19.97
CA LYS A 150 23.90 -11.67 18.59
C LYS A 150 23.13 -10.35 18.50
N PHE A 151 23.84 -9.28 18.16
CA PHE A 151 23.30 -7.92 18.11
C PHE A 151 23.34 -7.34 16.71
N ALA A 152 22.19 -6.90 16.21
CA ALA A 152 22.11 -6.02 15.07
C ALA A 152 22.32 -4.58 15.51
N LYS A 153 23.21 -3.86 14.83
CA LYS A 153 23.51 -2.44 15.09
C LYS A 153 23.51 -1.66 13.80
N PHE A 154 22.79 -0.52 13.77
CA PHE A 154 22.74 0.29 12.56
C PHE A 154 24.11 0.86 12.16
N VAL A 155 25.01 1.09 13.12
CA VAL A 155 26.36 1.61 12.87
C VAL A 155 27.12 0.78 11.83
N HIS A 156 27.01 -0.55 11.85
CA HIS A 156 27.67 -1.41 10.88
C HIS A 156 27.15 -1.20 9.45
N ILE A 157 25.87 -0.86 9.28
CA ILE A 157 25.28 -0.52 7.97
C ILE A 157 25.89 0.80 7.45
N GLN A 158 26.03 1.79 8.33
CA GLN A 158 26.59 3.10 7.97
C GLN A 158 28.09 3.01 7.66
N GLU A 159 28.85 2.26 8.45
CA GLU A 159 30.29 2.04 8.22
C GLU A 159 30.54 1.27 6.93
N ALA A 160 29.77 0.20 6.67
CA ALA A 160 29.83 -0.53 5.40
C ALA A 160 29.57 0.40 4.22
N PHE A 161 28.55 1.26 4.30
CA PHE A 161 28.25 2.24 3.27
C PHE A 161 29.43 3.20 3.03
N ASN A 162 30.02 3.75 4.09
CA ASN A 162 31.16 4.64 4.00
C ASN A 162 32.38 3.96 3.35
N LEU A 163 32.66 2.70 3.72
CA LEU A 163 33.73 1.90 3.14
C LEU A 163 33.51 1.63 1.65
N ASP A 164 32.29 1.27 1.24
CA ASP A 164 31.95 1.09 -0.17
C ASP A 164 32.14 2.38 -0.96
N GLN A 165 31.76 3.53 -0.39
CA GLN A 165 31.96 4.84 -1.01
C GLN A 165 33.43 5.25 -1.12
N GLN A 166 34.30 4.83 -0.20
CA GLN A 166 35.71 5.24 -0.19
C GLN A 166 36.65 4.26 -0.91
N LYS A 167 36.49 2.95 -0.68
CA LYS A 167 37.48 1.93 -1.08
C LYS A 167 37.26 1.32 -2.45
N ARG A 168 36.06 1.41 -3.02
CA ARG A 168 35.72 0.69 -4.26
C ARG A 168 35.49 1.63 -5.43
N THR A 169 36.02 1.30 -6.60
CA THR A 169 35.63 1.99 -7.85
C THR A 169 34.19 1.66 -8.23
N TYR A 170 33.81 0.38 -8.13
CA TYR A 170 32.46 -0.12 -8.39
C TYR A 170 31.74 -0.41 -7.07
N LYS A 171 30.65 0.34 -6.83
CA LYS A 171 29.91 0.33 -5.57
C LYS A 171 29.00 -0.89 -5.47
N MET A 172 29.10 -1.64 -4.38
CA MET A 172 28.15 -2.72 -4.06
C MET A 172 26.78 -2.16 -3.68
N MET A 173 26.76 -1.04 -2.97
CA MET A 173 25.54 -0.41 -2.44
C MET A 173 25.09 0.77 -3.29
N ASN A 174 25.09 0.59 -4.62
CA ASN A 174 24.75 1.62 -5.60
C ASN A 174 23.33 2.21 -5.47
N LYS A 175 22.40 1.48 -4.83
CA LYS A 175 21.03 1.95 -4.55
C LYS A 175 20.96 2.92 -3.38
N LEU A 176 21.96 2.92 -2.49
CA LEU A 176 22.03 3.81 -1.34
C LEU A 176 22.68 5.14 -1.72
N LYS A 177 22.21 6.22 -1.09
CA LYS A 177 22.70 7.59 -1.31
C LYS A 177 23.18 8.17 0.02
N PRO A 178 24.19 9.06 0.03
CA PRO A 178 24.65 9.70 1.26
C PRO A 178 23.53 10.35 2.07
N GLY A 179 22.58 11.00 1.38
CA GLY A 179 21.41 11.61 2.01
C GLY A 179 20.54 10.64 2.82
N TYR A 180 20.53 9.34 2.52
CA TYR A 180 19.73 8.35 3.26
C TYR A 180 20.24 8.10 4.69
N PHE A 181 21.42 8.60 5.02
CA PHE A 181 22.00 8.54 6.36
C PHE A 181 21.85 9.85 7.15
N ASN A 182 21.07 10.82 6.63
CA ASN A 182 20.73 12.03 7.37
C ASN A 182 19.54 11.79 8.32
N PHE A 183 19.82 11.29 9.52
CA PHE A 183 18.76 10.90 10.47
C PHE A 183 18.12 12.07 11.23
N GLY A 184 18.59 13.31 11.01
CA GLY A 184 17.90 14.53 11.44
C GLY A 184 16.64 14.80 10.62
N ASP A 185 16.59 14.31 9.38
CA ASP A 185 15.45 14.50 8.49
C ASP A 185 14.31 13.52 8.82
N THR A 186 13.22 14.07 9.36
CA THR A 186 12.01 13.31 9.70
C THR A 186 11.31 12.75 8.45
N PHE A 187 11.46 13.38 7.28
CA PHE A 187 10.91 12.89 6.02
C PHE A 187 11.64 11.64 5.50
N LEU A 188 12.91 11.44 5.84
CA LEU A 188 13.62 10.18 5.52
C LEU A 188 13.18 9.03 6.43
N LYS A 189 12.80 9.32 7.68
CA LYS A 189 12.29 8.32 8.63
C LYS A 189 10.97 7.70 8.18
N ILE A 190 10.17 8.45 7.41
CA ILE A 190 8.87 7.98 6.89
C ILE A 190 8.97 7.21 5.56
N LYS A 191 10.07 7.32 4.82
CA LYS A 191 10.24 6.70 3.49
C LYS A 191 10.54 5.20 3.58
N VAL A 192 9.56 4.37 3.23
CA VAL A 192 9.71 2.90 3.15
C VAL A 192 10.82 2.50 2.17
N LYS A 193 10.91 3.16 1.01
CA LYS A 193 11.97 2.90 0.01
C LYS A 193 13.38 2.96 0.63
N VAL A 194 13.62 3.93 1.50
CA VAL A 194 14.93 4.08 2.17
C VAL A 194 15.15 2.91 3.12
N ALA A 195 14.15 2.54 3.92
CA ALA A 195 14.23 1.39 4.80
C ALA A 195 14.50 0.08 4.05
N ALA A 196 13.79 -0.17 2.94
CA ALA A 196 13.98 -1.35 2.10
C ALA A 196 15.36 -1.41 1.44
N GLN A 197 15.94 -0.27 1.06
CA GLN A 197 17.29 -0.24 0.51
C GLN A 197 18.37 -0.44 1.59
N GLN A 198 18.18 0.15 2.79
CA GLN A 198 19.10 0.01 3.92
C GLN A 198 19.07 -1.42 4.51
N MET A 199 17.91 -2.06 4.52
CA MET A 199 17.71 -3.41 5.04
C MET A 199 17.62 -4.43 3.90
N SER A 200 18.58 -4.40 2.96
CA SER A 200 18.56 -5.26 1.77
C SER A 200 19.64 -6.34 1.79
N GLN A 201 19.43 -7.42 1.05
CA GLN A 201 20.44 -8.47 0.84
C GLN A 201 21.78 -7.92 0.35
N THR A 202 21.78 -6.92 -0.53
CA THR A 202 23.02 -6.29 -1.03
C THR A 202 23.81 -5.59 0.08
N VAL A 203 23.12 -5.02 1.07
CA VAL A 203 23.76 -4.41 2.24
C VAL A 203 24.33 -5.49 3.16
N ALA A 204 23.57 -6.56 3.42
CA ALA A 204 24.07 -7.71 4.19
C ALA A 204 25.35 -8.30 3.59
N ALA A 205 25.36 -8.55 2.27
CA ALA A 205 26.52 -9.06 1.56
C ALA A 205 27.72 -8.10 1.60
N ALA A 206 27.48 -6.79 1.57
CA ALA A 206 28.54 -5.79 1.70
C ALA A 206 29.16 -5.79 3.10
N ILE A 207 28.33 -5.86 4.16
CA ILE A 207 28.82 -5.97 5.55
C ILE A 207 29.65 -7.24 5.72
N GLU A 208 29.18 -8.39 5.23
CA GLU A 208 29.90 -9.67 5.28
C GLU A 208 31.24 -9.61 4.55
N THR A 209 31.27 -8.98 3.37
CA THR A 209 32.49 -8.78 2.59
C THR A 209 33.50 -7.97 3.38
N PHE A 210 33.11 -6.80 3.90
CA PHE A 210 34.02 -5.93 4.66
C PHE A 210 34.45 -6.52 6.00
N SER A 211 33.60 -7.35 6.62
CA SER A 211 34.00 -8.08 7.83
C SER A 211 35.07 -9.14 7.52
N THR A 212 34.89 -9.88 6.42
CA THR A 212 35.83 -10.92 5.98
C THR A 212 37.18 -10.35 5.54
N THR A 213 37.21 -9.14 4.97
CA THR A 213 38.45 -8.45 4.60
C THR A 213 39.13 -7.74 5.78
N GLY A 214 38.53 -7.77 6.98
CA GLY A 214 39.06 -7.12 8.18
C GLY A 214 38.81 -5.60 8.24
N ASP A 215 37.98 -5.07 7.35
CA ASP A 215 37.62 -3.65 7.29
C ASP A 215 36.48 -3.28 8.27
N LEU A 216 35.64 -4.26 8.63
CA LEU A 216 34.64 -4.17 9.69
C LEU A 216 34.89 -5.23 10.76
N PRO A 217 34.49 -4.96 12.02
CA PRO A 217 34.74 -5.91 13.09
C PRO A 217 33.85 -7.15 12.95
N VAL A 218 34.25 -8.28 13.53
CA VAL A 218 33.60 -9.59 13.32
C VAL A 218 32.14 -9.59 13.78
N GLU A 219 31.79 -8.81 14.81
CA GLU A 219 30.41 -8.64 15.28
C GLU A 219 29.48 -8.02 14.23
N SER A 220 30.00 -7.39 13.19
CA SER A 220 29.20 -6.87 12.09
C SER A 220 28.49 -7.98 11.30
N LEU A 221 29.00 -9.21 11.34
CA LEU A 221 28.34 -10.39 10.78
C LEU A 221 26.96 -10.64 11.41
N HIS A 222 26.77 -10.33 12.70
CA HIS A 222 25.45 -10.40 13.33
C HIS A 222 24.46 -9.42 12.68
N THR A 223 24.93 -8.24 12.28
CA THR A 223 24.09 -7.27 11.58
C THR A 223 23.80 -7.72 10.15
N ALA A 224 24.77 -8.32 9.45
CA ALA A 224 24.55 -8.90 8.14
C ALA A 224 23.46 -10.00 8.17
N GLU A 225 23.55 -10.94 9.12
CA GLU A 225 22.57 -12.01 9.33
C GLU A 225 21.16 -11.45 9.62
N PHE A 226 21.06 -10.47 10.51
CA PHE A 226 19.79 -9.82 10.81
C PHE A 226 19.20 -9.08 9.61
N VAL A 227 20.01 -8.28 8.89
CA VAL A 227 19.56 -7.56 7.69
C VAL A 227 19.08 -8.53 6.63
N HIS A 228 19.80 -9.63 6.40
CA HIS A 228 19.37 -10.68 5.46
C HIS A 228 18.05 -11.34 5.90
N THR A 229 17.88 -11.60 7.20
CA THR A 229 16.63 -12.16 7.74
C THR A 229 15.44 -11.22 7.54
N ILE A 230 15.62 -9.92 7.79
CA ILE A 230 14.57 -8.91 7.59
C ILE A 230 14.24 -8.73 6.10
N ASP A 231 15.24 -8.73 5.24
CA ASP A 231 15.07 -8.65 3.78
C ASP A 231 14.26 -9.85 3.25
N ASN A 232 14.61 -11.07 3.66
CA ASN A 232 13.85 -12.28 3.35
C ASN A 232 12.43 -12.23 3.91
N LEU A 233 12.25 -11.76 5.15
CA LEU A 233 10.92 -11.61 5.77
C LEU A 233 10.05 -10.62 4.99
N PHE A 234 10.60 -9.47 4.60
CA PHE A 234 9.88 -8.47 3.82
C PHE A 234 9.53 -8.99 2.42
N ASP A 235 10.48 -9.60 1.72
CA ASP A 235 10.24 -10.19 0.40
C ASP A 235 9.17 -11.30 0.47
N SER A 236 9.22 -12.13 1.52
CA SER A 236 8.23 -13.18 1.78
C SER A 236 6.83 -12.65 2.03
N LEU A 237 6.65 -11.37 2.34
CA LEU A 237 5.35 -10.77 2.67
C LEU A 237 4.94 -9.68 1.67
N ASN A 238 5.75 -9.43 0.64
CA ASN A 238 5.54 -8.35 -0.33
C ASN A 238 5.81 -8.80 -1.78
N GLY A 239 5.72 -10.11 -2.03
CA GLY A 239 5.82 -10.70 -3.37
C GLY A 239 4.67 -10.27 -4.30
N SER A 240 5.02 -9.88 -5.53
CA SER A 240 4.09 -9.36 -6.56
C SER A 240 3.97 -10.25 -7.79
N HIS A 241 4.76 -11.31 -7.89
CA HIS A 241 4.84 -12.20 -9.04
C HIS A 241 4.62 -13.65 -8.59
N LEU A 242 4.14 -14.50 -9.50
CA LEU A 242 3.95 -15.92 -9.20
C LEU A 242 5.28 -16.60 -8.89
N ASN A 243 6.28 -16.36 -9.73
CA ASN A 243 7.59 -16.98 -9.62
C ASN A 243 8.58 -16.04 -8.94
N SER A 244 9.57 -16.61 -8.26
CA SER A 244 10.65 -15.87 -7.65
C SER A 244 11.61 -15.31 -8.70
N PRO A 245 12.09 -14.07 -8.55
CA PRO A 245 13.23 -13.59 -9.29
C PRO A 245 14.52 -14.25 -8.79
N ASP A 246 15.54 -14.27 -9.63
CA ASP A 246 16.85 -14.85 -9.30
C ASP A 246 17.41 -14.28 -8.01
N GLY A 247 17.85 -15.18 -7.12
CA GLY A 247 18.43 -14.84 -5.81
C GLY A 247 17.43 -14.40 -4.74
N LYS A 248 16.14 -14.22 -5.07
CA LYS A 248 15.09 -13.78 -4.15
C LYS A 248 13.95 -14.79 -4.08
N ILE A 249 14.27 -15.98 -3.54
CA ILE A 249 13.40 -17.15 -3.54
C ILE A 249 12.05 -16.89 -2.86
N LEU A 250 12.02 -16.05 -1.82
CA LEU A 250 10.78 -15.71 -1.09
C LEU A 250 9.98 -14.58 -1.73
N LYS A 251 10.51 -13.90 -2.77
CA LYS A 251 9.81 -12.81 -3.45
C LYS A 251 8.88 -13.34 -4.55
N CYS A 252 7.99 -14.25 -4.19
CA CYS A 252 7.05 -14.91 -5.08
C CYS A 252 5.65 -14.99 -4.47
N ALA A 253 4.72 -15.64 -5.14
CA ALA A 253 3.40 -15.88 -4.58
C ALA A 253 3.49 -16.98 -3.51
N LEU A 254 2.68 -16.85 -2.48
CA LEU A 254 2.46 -17.95 -1.54
C LEU A 254 1.65 -19.05 -2.24
N SER A 255 2.19 -20.26 -2.29
CA SER A 255 1.53 -21.49 -2.72
C SER A 255 1.92 -22.65 -1.81
N GLU A 256 1.34 -23.83 -2.03
CA GLU A 256 1.64 -25.05 -1.26
C GLU A 256 3.13 -25.44 -1.35
N GLU A 257 3.72 -25.28 -2.52
CA GLU A 257 5.11 -25.65 -2.84
C GLU A 257 6.10 -24.53 -2.51
N SER A 258 5.58 -23.32 -2.24
CA SER A 258 6.43 -22.17 -1.97
C SER A 258 7.11 -22.28 -0.60
N PRO A 259 8.33 -21.74 -0.42
CA PRO A 259 9.10 -21.92 0.80
C PRO A 259 8.61 -21.10 1.99
N HIS A 260 7.57 -20.28 1.81
CA HIS A 260 7.04 -19.34 2.79
C HIS A 260 6.64 -20.00 4.11
N LEU A 261 5.82 -21.06 4.08
CA LEU A 261 5.30 -21.68 5.31
C LEU A 261 6.41 -22.26 6.18
N LYS A 262 7.42 -22.89 5.56
CA LYS A 262 8.60 -23.40 6.25
C LYS A 262 9.41 -22.26 6.85
N PHE A 263 9.75 -21.26 6.02
CA PHE A 263 10.51 -20.09 6.46
C PHE A 263 9.84 -19.37 7.64
N TRP A 264 8.53 -19.15 7.58
CA TRP A 264 7.77 -18.52 8.66
C TRP A 264 7.71 -19.36 9.92
N SER A 265 7.51 -20.67 9.80
CA SER A 265 7.48 -21.58 10.96
C SER A 265 8.81 -21.59 11.71
N ASP A 266 9.93 -21.52 10.98
CA ASP A 266 11.28 -21.46 11.56
C ASP A 266 11.60 -20.08 12.19
N LEU A 267 11.06 -19.00 11.62
CA LEU A 267 11.37 -17.63 12.03
C LEU A 267 10.47 -17.12 13.17
N LEU A 268 9.19 -17.49 13.20
CA LEU A 268 8.21 -17.00 14.18
C LEU A 268 8.66 -17.15 15.65
N PRO A 269 9.23 -18.30 16.09
CA PRO A 269 9.73 -18.46 17.45
C PRO A 269 10.88 -17.48 17.74
N LYS A 270 11.77 -17.25 16.77
CA LYS A 270 12.94 -16.37 16.92
C LYS A 270 12.52 -14.91 17.13
N ILE A 271 11.53 -14.43 16.36
CA ILE A 271 11.02 -13.05 16.49
C ILE A 271 10.50 -12.75 17.90
N ARG A 272 9.93 -13.76 18.57
CA ARG A 272 9.39 -13.62 19.94
C ARG A 272 10.46 -13.19 20.93
N ASP A 273 11.67 -13.71 20.73
CA ASP A 273 12.75 -13.62 21.70
C ASP A 273 13.65 -12.41 21.43
N TRP A 274 13.30 -11.57 20.44
CA TRP A 274 14.00 -10.33 20.12
C TRP A 274 13.92 -9.34 21.28
N LYS A 275 15.07 -8.82 21.71
CA LYS A 275 15.16 -7.76 22.71
C LYS A 275 15.65 -6.47 22.07
N ILE A 276 14.93 -5.39 22.34
CA ILE A 276 15.21 -4.07 21.81
C ILE A 276 15.89 -3.27 22.92
N ILE A 277 17.17 -2.97 22.77
CA ILE A 277 17.99 -2.35 23.80
C ILE A 277 18.37 -0.95 23.35
N ASP A 278 18.01 0.04 24.15
CA ASP A 278 18.27 1.44 23.86
C ASP A 278 19.78 1.74 23.78
N CYS A 279 20.22 2.45 22.74
CA CYS A 279 21.64 2.75 22.55
C CYS A 279 22.21 3.71 23.59
N GLU A 280 21.41 4.63 24.14
CA GLU A 280 21.87 5.66 25.07
C GLU A 280 21.86 5.15 26.51
N THR A 281 20.77 4.48 26.89
CA THR A 281 20.52 4.06 28.28
C THR A 281 20.89 2.60 28.56
N GLY A 282 21.06 1.77 27.52
CA GLY A 282 21.28 0.33 27.65
C GLY A 282 20.08 -0.45 28.21
N GLN A 283 18.93 0.19 28.36
CA GLN A 283 17.72 -0.42 28.94
C GLN A 283 16.88 -1.15 27.88
N LEU A 284 16.16 -2.18 28.32
CA LEU A 284 15.20 -2.88 27.48
C LEU A 284 13.97 -1.99 27.17
N ARG A 285 13.63 -1.87 25.89
CA ARG A 285 12.55 -1.01 25.37
C ARG A 285 11.36 -1.85 24.92
N ASN A 286 10.42 -2.04 25.84
CA ASN A 286 9.17 -2.80 25.58
C ASN A 286 8.12 -2.02 24.76
N ASN A 287 8.37 -0.74 24.47
CA ASN A 287 7.46 0.14 23.74
C ASN A 287 7.57 -0.03 22.20
N TYR A 288 8.60 -0.69 21.68
CA TYR A 288 8.68 -1.03 20.26
C TYR A 288 7.83 -2.26 19.97
N LYS A 289 6.92 -2.14 19.01
CA LYS A 289 5.87 -3.13 18.76
C LYS A 289 5.92 -3.76 17.36
N PHE A 290 6.99 -3.49 16.62
CA PHE A 290 7.18 -4.03 15.26
C PHE A 290 7.35 -5.55 15.27
N HIS A 291 8.05 -6.12 16.26
CA HIS A 291 8.29 -7.58 16.34
C HIS A 291 6.98 -8.33 16.64
N GLU A 292 6.17 -7.88 17.59
CA GLU A 292 4.79 -8.37 17.80
C GLU A 292 3.96 -8.22 16.52
N GLY A 293 4.13 -7.10 15.80
CA GLY A 293 3.47 -6.85 14.51
C GLY A 293 3.81 -7.86 13.42
N TRP A 294 5.10 -8.18 13.26
CA TRP A 294 5.55 -9.23 12.35
C TRP A 294 4.94 -10.58 12.71
N GLN A 295 4.92 -10.95 14.00
CA GLN A 295 4.34 -12.20 14.44
C GLN A 295 2.84 -12.29 14.18
N THR A 296 2.08 -11.25 14.53
CA THR A 296 0.63 -11.19 14.26
C THR A 296 0.38 -11.29 12.75
N THR A 297 1.11 -10.53 11.94
CA THR A 297 0.93 -10.49 10.48
C THR A 297 1.23 -11.84 9.83
N VAL A 298 2.35 -12.48 10.17
CA VAL A 298 2.71 -13.79 9.62
C VAL A 298 1.67 -14.84 10.02
N LYS A 299 1.26 -14.90 11.30
CA LYS A 299 0.23 -15.85 11.77
C LYS A 299 -1.13 -15.59 11.11
N ALA A 300 -1.53 -14.33 10.97
CA ALA A 300 -2.75 -13.93 10.27
C ALA A 300 -2.72 -14.40 8.81
N ILE A 301 -1.60 -14.23 8.11
CA ILE A 301 -1.45 -14.64 6.71
C ILE A 301 -1.45 -16.16 6.57
N MET A 302 -0.79 -16.90 7.48
CA MET A 302 -0.85 -18.36 7.49
C MET A 302 -2.29 -18.86 7.67
N ARG A 303 -3.06 -18.24 8.58
CA ARG A 303 -4.48 -18.56 8.79
C ARG A 303 -5.34 -18.19 7.58
N LEU A 304 -5.14 -17.00 7.03
CA LEU A 304 -5.81 -16.53 5.82
C LEU A 304 -5.54 -17.49 4.64
N TRP A 305 -4.30 -17.92 4.46
CA TRP A 305 -3.92 -18.85 3.41
C TRP A 305 -4.63 -20.18 3.52
N ALA A 306 -4.68 -20.79 4.72
CA ALA A 306 -5.44 -22.01 4.96
C ALA A 306 -6.91 -21.84 4.56
N ASN A 307 -7.55 -20.76 5.00
CA ASN A 307 -8.95 -20.46 4.68
C ASN A 307 -9.19 -20.21 3.18
N LEU A 308 -8.24 -19.59 2.47
CA LEU A 308 -8.34 -19.32 1.03
C LEU A 308 -8.07 -20.58 0.19
N LYS A 309 -7.15 -21.44 0.63
CA LYS A 309 -6.86 -22.72 0.00
C LYS A 309 -8.08 -23.65 0.06
N ASP A 310 -8.75 -23.72 1.19
CA ASP A 310 -10.01 -24.49 1.34
C ASP A 310 -11.12 -23.99 0.39
N LYS A 311 -11.05 -22.71 -0.01
CA LYS A 311 -11.93 -22.10 -1.02
C LYS A 311 -11.42 -22.26 -2.46
N GLY A 312 -10.38 -23.05 -2.68
CA GLY A 312 -9.83 -23.38 -4.00
C GLY A 312 -8.84 -22.36 -4.58
N LEU A 313 -8.27 -21.47 -3.75
CA LEU A 313 -7.22 -20.55 -4.22
C LEU A 313 -5.87 -21.28 -4.35
N GLN A 314 -5.25 -21.21 -5.53
CA GLN A 314 -3.99 -21.92 -5.82
C GLN A 314 -2.74 -21.17 -5.36
N TYR A 315 -2.81 -19.83 -5.32
CA TYR A 315 -1.72 -18.99 -4.86
C TYR A 315 -2.25 -17.65 -4.33
N LEU A 316 -1.43 -16.97 -3.52
CA LEU A 316 -1.75 -15.68 -2.93
C LEU A 316 -0.61 -14.68 -3.17
N LEU A 317 -0.94 -13.56 -3.81
CA LEU A 317 -0.02 -12.44 -3.99
C LEU A 317 -0.01 -11.59 -2.71
N LEU A 318 1.07 -11.66 -1.96
CA LEU A 318 1.14 -11.05 -0.62
C LEU A 318 1.25 -9.53 -0.66
N ARG A 319 1.75 -8.94 -1.76
CA ARG A 319 1.65 -7.49 -2.01
C ARG A 319 0.21 -6.98 -2.08
N ASN A 320 -0.79 -7.86 -2.20
CA ASN A 320 -2.19 -7.48 -2.12
C ASN A 320 -2.67 -7.24 -0.67
N LEU A 321 -1.86 -7.58 0.33
CA LEU A 321 -2.20 -7.51 1.75
C LEU A 321 -1.46 -6.36 2.46
N ASN A 322 -1.36 -5.21 1.78
CA ASN A 322 -0.75 -3.99 2.30
C ASN A 322 -1.69 -2.78 2.06
N GLN A 323 -1.40 -1.67 2.72
CA GLN A 323 -2.22 -0.45 2.65
C GLN A 323 -1.70 0.58 1.62
N ASP A 324 -0.67 0.25 0.82
CA ASP A 324 -0.14 1.12 -0.23
C ASP A 324 -1.24 1.68 -1.15
N PRO A 325 -2.27 0.93 -1.58
CA PRO A 325 -3.31 1.50 -2.45
C PRO A 325 -4.13 2.62 -1.80
N LEU A 326 -4.29 2.57 -0.48
CA LEU A 326 -4.96 3.60 0.30
C LEU A 326 -4.09 4.86 0.42
N GLU A 327 -2.78 4.68 0.60
CA GLU A 327 -1.82 5.79 0.61
C GLU A 327 -1.65 6.43 -0.77
N ASN A 328 -1.67 5.61 -1.82
CA ASN A 328 -1.72 6.07 -3.21
C ASN A 328 -2.97 6.92 -3.46
N LEU A 329 -4.15 6.50 -2.97
CA LEU A 329 -5.37 7.31 -3.04
C LEU A 329 -5.19 8.67 -2.33
N PHE A 330 -4.62 8.69 -1.12
CA PHE A 330 -4.33 9.94 -0.44
C PHE A 330 -3.32 10.81 -1.21
N GLY A 331 -2.33 10.20 -1.86
CA GLY A 331 -1.40 10.88 -2.75
C GLY A 331 -2.09 11.49 -3.97
N GLN A 332 -3.07 10.81 -4.56
CA GLN A 332 -3.89 11.33 -5.67
C GLN A 332 -4.74 12.51 -5.19
N ILE A 333 -5.40 12.39 -4.03
CA ILE A 333 -6.20 13.47 -3.44
C ILE A 333 -5.36 14.73 -3.19
N ARG A 334 -4.14 14.59 -2.64
CA ARG A 334 -3.24 15.74 -2.40
C ARG A 334 -2.70 16.40 -3.68
N GLN A 335 -2.76 15.72 -4.82
CA GLN A 335 -2.33 16.29 -6.11
C GLN A 335 -3.41 17.17 -6.75
N HIS A 336 -4.68 17.00 -6.36
CA HIS A 336 -5.76 17.85 -6.85
C HIS A 336 -5.61 19.31 -6.40
N GLY A 337 -6.08 20.25 -7.23
CA GLY A 337 -6.10 21.67 -6.92
C GLY A 337 -4.71 22.29 -6.80
N ILE A 338 -3.82 22.04 -7.78
CA ILE A 338 -2.45 22.55 -7.82
C ILE A 338 -1.63 22.03 -6.62
N CYS A 339 -1.61 20.70 -6.43
CA CYS A 339 -0.92 20.06 -5.31
C CYS A 339 -1.37 20.59 -3.94
N ASN A 340 -2.68 20.59 -3.67
CA ASN A 340 -3.21 20.89 -2.36
C ASN A 340 -2.77 19.82 -1.34
N THR A 341 -1.58 20.02 -0.78
CA THR A 341 -0.95 19.08 0.14
C THR A 341 -1.67 18.96 1.47
N ASN A 342 -2.65 19.81 1.80
CA ASN A 342 -3.42 19.74 3.04
C ASN A 342 -4.89 20.18 2.83
N PRO A 343 -5.73 19.37 2.16
CA PRO A 343 -7.08 19.77 1.80
C PRO A 343 -8.00 19.89 3.02
N THR A 344 -9.01 20.75 2.91
CA THR A 344 -10.14 20.77 3.86
C THR A 344 -11.06 19.56 3.65
N PRO A 345 -11.96 19.22 4.59
CA PRO A 345 -12.94 18.14 4.39
C PRO A 345 -13.75 18.28 3.10
N HIS A 346 -14.17 19.50 2.75
CA HIS A 346 -14.89 19.76 1.50
C HIS A 346 -14.02 19.50 0.26
N GLN A 347 -12.78 20.01 0.26
CA GLN A 347 -11.84 19.78 -0.84
C GLN A 347 -11.45 18.30 -0.96
N PHE A 348 -11.34 17.58 0.16
CA PHE A 348 -11.10 16.14 0.18
C PHE A 348 -12.23 15.39 -0.52
N ILE A 349 -13.50 15.70 -0.20
CA ILE A 349 -14.67 15.08 -0.85
C ILE A 349 -14.66 15.38 -2.35
N ALA A 350 -14.43 16.63 -2.74
CA ALA A 350 -14.39 17.03 -4.14
C ALA A 350 -13.30 16.27 -4.92
N ALA A 351 -12.07 16.25 -4.38
CA ALA A 351 -10.95 15.52 -4.98
C ALA A 351 -11.22 14.02 -5.06
N LEU A 352 -11.76 13.41 -3.99
CA LEU A 352 -12.10 11.99 -3.99
C LEU A 352 -13.14 11.65 -5.08
N LYS A 353 -14.20 12.45 -5.22
CA LYS A 353 -15.20 12.27 -6.29
C LYS A 353 -14.51 12.27 -7.66
N THR A 354 -13.62 13.22 -7.91
CA THR A 354 -12.86 13.28 -9.17
C THR A 354 -11.97 12.05 -9.38
N VAL A 355 -11.25 11.61 -8.35
CA VAL A 355 -10.39 10.42 -8.44
C VAL A 355 -11.20 9.16 -8.77
N VAL A 356 -12.36 8.98 -8.13
CA VAL A 356 -13.23 7.80 -8.33
C VAL A 356 -13.88 7.83 -9.72
N VAL A 357 -14.42 8.98 -10.15
CA VAL A 357 -15.01 9.13 -11.49
C VAL A 357 -13.98 8.87 -12.60
N ASN A 358 -12.74 9.30 -12.38
CA ASN A 358 -11.65 9.08 -13.33
C ASN A 358 -10.94 7.72 -13.14
N ASN A 359 -11.56 6.75 -12.47
CA ASN A 359 -11.03 5.39 -12.30
C ASN A 359 -9.58 5.33 -11.75
N PHE A 360 -9.23 6.24 -10.84
CA PHE A 360 -7.88 6.38 -10.27
C PHE A 360 -6.78 6.65 -11.31
N ALA A 361 -7.11 7.26 -12.46
CA ALA A 361 -6.15 7.59 -13.52
C ALA A 361 -5.20 8.75 -13.16
N VAL A 362 -5.41 9.41 -12.02
CA VAL A 362 -4.55 10.50 -11.54
C VAL A 362 -3.12 9.97 -11.30
N PRO A 363 -2.09 10.55 -11.92
CA PRO A 363 -0.71 10.10 -11.74
C PRO A 363 -0.28 10.11 -10.27
N LEU A 364 0.61 9.21 -9.90
CA LEU A 364 1.29 9.26 -8.61
C LEU A 364 2.59 10.04 -8.74
N SER A 365 2.95 10.81 -7.71
CA SER A 365 4.24 11.48 -7.68
C SER A 365 5.39 10.47 -7.71
N LYS A 366 6.38 10.70 -8.57
CA LYS A 366 7.65 9.92 -8.58
C LYS A 366 8.42 10.01 -7.25
N SER A 367 8.13 11.01 -6.42
CA SER A 367 8.71 11.19 -5.08
C SER A 367 7.86 10.60 -3.95
N GLY A 368 6.73 9.95 -4.27
CA GLY A 368 5.83 9.33 -3.30
C GLY A 368 6.47 8.21 -2.49
N ASN A 369 5.87 7.90 -1.34
CA ASN A 369 6.37 6.87 -0.42
C ASN A 369 6.00 5.45 -0.84
N CYS A 370 4.87 5.30 -1.53
CA CYS A 370 4.33 4.02 -1.98
C CYS A 370 4.67 3.78 -3.45
N GLU A 371 4.85 2.51 -3.78
CA GLU A 371 4.98 2.08 -5.18
C GLU A 371 3.61 2.03 -5.85
N GLU A 372 3.60 1.99 -7.19
CA GLU A 372 2.35 1.77 -7.93
C GLU A 372 1.72 0.43 -7.55
N ASP A 373 0.40 0.44 -7.34
CA ASP A 373 -0.38 -0.72 -6.89
C ASP A 373 -0.97 -1.55 -8.04
N TYR A 374 -0.92 -1.02 -9.26
CA TYR A 374 -1.48 -1.62 -10.49
C TYR A 374 -2.96 -2.03 -10.37
N CYS A 375 -3.70 -1.51 -9.39
CA CYS A 375 -5.10 -1.84 -9.18
C CYS A 375 -5.95 -1.18 -10.26
N SER A 376 -6.99 -1.88 -10.72
CA SER A 376 -8.09 -1.26 -11.46
C SER A 376 -9.19 -0.79 -10.51
N SER A 377 -10.05 0.11 -10.98
CA SER A 377 -11.37 0.27 -10.34
C SER A 377 -12.16 -1.04 -10.47
N LEU A 378 -13.06 -1.35 -9.53
CA LEU A 378 -13.96 -2.52 -9.66
C LEU A 378 -14.96 -2.33 -10.81
N GLY A 379 -15.28 -1.09 -11.15
CA GLY A 379 -16.16 -0.73 -12.26
C GLY A 379 -15.97 0.71 -12.69
N ASP A 380 -16.51 1.06 -13.85
CA ASP A 380 -16.49 2.43 -14.36
C ASP A 380 -17.65 3.23 -13.74
N PHE A 381 -17.32 4.08 -12.77
CA PHE A 381 -18.32 4.89 -12.09
C PHE A 381 -18.94 5.94 -13.01
N GLY A 382 -18.20 6.43 -14.02
CA GLY A 382 -18.74 7.33 -15.04
C GLY A 382 -19.81 6.63 -15.88
N ALA A 383 -19.53 5.42 -16.35
CA ALA A 383 -20.51 4.62 -17.09
C ALA A 383 -21.73 4.23 -16.24
N PHE A 384 -21.53 3.97 -14.94
CA PHE A 384 -22.63 3.76 -14.00
C PHE A 384 -23.51 5.00 -13.89
N LEU A 385 -22.93 6.19 -13.67
CA LEU A 385 -23.67 7.45 -13.57
C LEU A 385 -24.42 7.80 -14.85
N GLN A 386 -23.85 7.52 -16.03
CA GLN A 386 -24.53 7.74 -17.31
C GLN A 386 -25.89 7.03 -17.39
N LYS A 387 -26.01 5.81 -16.83
CA LYS A 387 -27.29 5.07 -16.79
C LYS A 387 -28.38 5.75 -15.97
N TYR A 388 -28.01 6.56 -14.99
CA TYR A 388 -28.96 7.36 -14.19
C TYR A 388 -29.24 8.71 -14.85
N THR A 389 -28.29 9.24 -15.61
CA THR A 389 -28.47 10.50 -16.33
C THR A 389 -29.44 10.31 -17.51
N SER A 390 -29.40 9.16 -18.17
CA SER A 390 -30.33 8.80 -19.26
C SER A 390 -31.71 8.34 -18.78
N ALA A 391 -31.91 8.12 -17.47
CA ALA A 391 -33.21 7.78 -16.90
C ALA A 391 -34.04 9.02 -16.48
N GLU A 392 -33.41 10.20 -16.37
CA GLU A 392 -34.06 11.46 -15.97
C GLU A 392 -34.21 12.48 -17.11
N LEU A 393 -33.82 12.14 -18.34
CA LEU A 393 -33.96 13.00 -19.52
C LEU A 393 -35.14 12.56 -20.38
N ASP A 394 -36.35 12.78 -19.87
CA ASP A 394 -37.56 12.96 -20.68
C ASP A 394 -37.98 14.44 -20.59
N LEU A 395 -37.05 15.32 -20.95
CA LEU A 395 -37.26 16.75 -21.08
C LEU A 395 -36.83 17.17 -22.48
N ASP A 396 -37.84 17.54 -23.27
CA ASP A 396 -37.75 18.24 -24.54
C ASP A 396 -36.67 19.33 -24.50
N ALA A 397 -35.51 19.01 -25.07
CA ALA A 397 -34.52 19.97 -25.49
C ALA A 397 -33.86 19.44 -26.76
N THR A 398 -34.60 19.50 -27.86
CA THR A 398 -34.02 19.57 -29.20
C THR A 398 -33.31 20.92 -29.36
N GLU A 399 -32.14 21.06 -28.74
CA GLU A 399 -31.18 22.08 -29.15
C GLU A 399 -30.09 21.45 -30.00
N ASN A 400 -30.21 21.76 -31.29
CA ASN A 400 -29.28 21.55 -32.40
C ASN A 400 -27.80 21.37 -31.99
N ILE A 401 -27.34 20.13 -31.95
CA ILE A 401 -25.92 19.83 -32.18
C ILE A 401 -25.71 19.86 -33.70
N ASN A 402 -25.68 21.07 -34.26
CA ASN A 402 -25.19 21.28 -35.61
C ASN A 402 -23.73 21.74 -35.53
N ASN A 403 -22.87 20.86 -36.04
CA ASN A 403 -21.56 21.15 -36.63
C ASN A 403 -20.46 21.71 -35.72
N LEU A 404 -19.72 20.80 -35.10
CA LEU A 404 -18.26 20.91 -35.01
C LEU A 404 -17.62 19.89 -35.95
N ASN A 405 -17.86 20.07 -37.25
CA ASN A 405 -16.91 19.63 -38.27
C ASN A 405 -15.83 20.72 -38.35
N GLU A 406 -14.96 20.79 -37.35
CA GLU A 406 -13.62 21.30 -37.63
C GLU A 406 -12.85 20.13 -38.21
N ASP A 407 -12.57 20.22 -39.51
CA ASP A 407 -11.64 19.34 -40.21
C ASP A 407 -10.29 19.36 -39.49
N LEU A 408 -10.10 18.45 -38.53
CA LEU A 408 -8.80 18.11 -38.00
C LEU A 408 -8.04 17.45 -39.15
N GLN A 409 -7.33 18.26 -39.93
CA GLN A 409 -6.25 17.79 -40.79
C GLN A 409 -5.22 17.12 -39.90
N PHE A 410 -5.30 15.80 -39.79
CA PHE A 410 -4.24 14.99 -39.21
C PHE A 410 -3.04 15.10 -40.14
N ASP A 411 -2.05 15.86 -39.71
CA ASP A 411 -0.75 15.89 -40.35
C ASP A 411 -0.20 14.47 -40.38
N SER A 412 0.06 13.95 -41.58
CA SER A 412 0.41 12.55 -41.83
C SER A 412 1.85 12.18 -41.45
N ASP A 413 2.58 13.09 -40.79
CA ASP A 413 3.97 12.88 -40.41
C ASP A 413 4.07 12.23 -39.01
N PHE A 414 3.76 10.94 -38.97
CA PHE A 414 4.08 10.08 -37.83
C PHE A 414 5.59 9.78 -37.84
N ASN A 415 6.40 10.67 -37.26
CA ASN A 415 7.84 10.45 -37.09
C ASN A 415 8.14 9.37 -36.01
N GLU A 416 9.15 8.53 -36.26
CA GLU A 416 9.61 7.45 -35.38
C GLU A 416 10.05 7.91 -33.96
N GLU A 417 10.22 9.22 -33.74
CA GLU A 417 10.58 9.82 -32.45
C GLU A 417 9.41 9.93 -31.45
N ASN A 418 8.16 9.69 -31.87
CA ASN A 418 6.97 9.91 -31.05
C ASN A 418 6.51 8.70 -30.21
N GLN A 419 7.42 7.78 -29.89
CA GLN A 419 7.14 6.58 -29.08
C GLN A 419 6.55 6.90 -27.70
N ALA A 420 6.92 8.05 -27.11
CA ALA A 420 6.36 8.53 -25.86
C ALA A 420 4.86 8.83 -25.99
N THR A 421 4.43 9.40 -27.12
CA THR A 421 3.03 9.71 -27.41
C THR A 421 2.22 8.43 -27.62
N SER A 422 2.77 7.44 -28.33
CA SER A 422 2.15 6.11 -28.46
C SER A 422 2.07 5.36 -27.12
N TYR A 423 3.09 5.48 -26.26
CA TYR A 423 3.09 4.90 -24.91
C TYR A 423 2.05 5.56 -24.01
N VAL A 424 1.99 6.89 -24.01
CA VAL A 424 1.00 7.66 -23.23
C VAL A 424 -0.41 7.38 -23.75
N ALA A 425 -0.63 7.37 -25.07
CA ALA A 425 -1.91 7.01 -25.68
C ALA A 425 -2.31 5.57 -25.31
N GLY A 426 -1.39 4.60 -25.42
CA GLY A 426 -1.63 3.22 -25.02
C GLY A 426 -1.93 3.06 -23.52
N TYR A 427 -1.23 3.80 -22.65
CA TYR A 427 -1.49 3.84 -21.21
C TYR A 427 -2.87 4.42 -20.90
N ILE A 428 -3.25 5.51 -21.57
CA ILE A 428 -4.57 6.15 -21.44
C ILE A 428 -5.66 5.18 -21.93
N LEU A 429 -5.49 4.57 -23.10
CA LEU A 429 -6.43 3.57 -23.65
C LEU A 429 -6.55 2.33 -22.74
N LYS A 430 -5.50 1.96 -22.00
CA LYS A 430 -5.54 0.88 -21.00
C LYS A 430 -6.32 1.27 -19.74
N LYS A 431 -6.40 2.56 -19.42
CA LYS A 431 -7.07 3.09 -18.21
C LYS A 431 -8.52 3.47 -18.44
N ILE A 432 -8.92 3.68 -19.69
CA ILE A 432 -10.30 4.01 -20.09
C ILE A 432 -10.99 2.74 -20.59
N SER A 433 -12.19 2.46 -20.06
CA SER A 433 -13.06 1.43 -20.63
C SER A 433 -13.72 2.00 -21.87
N ILE A 434 -13.26 1.61 -23.06
CA ILE A 434 -13.89 2.02 -24.32
C ILE A 434 -15.14 1.15 -24.50
N SER A 435 -16.30 1.79 -24.63
CA SER A 435 -17.57 1.11 -24.96
C SER A 435 -17.46 0.35 -26.29
N GLU A 436 -18.33 -0.64 -26.53
CA GLU A 436 -18.43 -1.44 -27.76
C GLU A 436 -18.86 -0.63 -29.01
N CYS A 437 -18.36 0.59 -29.18
CA CYS A 437 -18.51 1.36 -30.40
C CYS A 437 -17.49 0.89 -31.43
N GLU A 438 -17.97 0.35 -32.54
CA GLU A 438 -17.15 -0.21 -33.62
C GLU A 438 -16.22 0.84 -34.26
N THR A 439 -16.70 2.08 -34.39
CA THR A 439 -15.94 3.22 -34.93
C THR A 439 -14.81 3.67 -34.00
N CYS A 440 -15.07 3.74 -32.68
CA CYS A 440 -14.02 4.00 -31.70
C CYS A 440 -12.99 2.86 -31.71
N HIS A 441 -13.45 1.61 -31.84
CA HIS A 441 -12.56 0.48 -31.92
C HIS A 441 -11.68 0.48 -33.17
N SER A 442 -12.22 0.85 -34.34
CA SER A 442 -11.43 0.93 -35.58
C SER A 442 -10.40 2.06 -35.57
N ASN A 443 -10.71 3.17 -34.88
CA ASN A 443 -9.83 4.34 -34.84
C ASN A 443 -8.77 4.25 -33.74
N LEU A 444 -9.04 3.52 -32.65
CA LEU A 444 -8.14 3.40 -31.50
C LEU A 444 -7.29 2.12 -31.49
N PHE A 445 -7.67 1.10 -32.28
CA PHE A 445 -6.96 -0.19 -32.35
C PHE A 445 -6.62 -0.57 -33.80
N SER A 446 -5.35 -0.92 -34.03
CA SER A 446 -4.86 -1.36 -35.35
C SER A 446 -5.28 -2.82 -35.67
N LYS A 447 -5.55 -3.09 -36.96
CA LYS A 447 -5.86 -4.43 -37.49
C LYS A 447 -4.63 -5.21 -37.98
N ALA A 448 -3.44 -4.60 -38.06
CA ALA A 448 -2.28 -5.18 -38.74
C ALA A 448 -1.32 -5.89 -37.77
N THR A 449 -1.05 -7.17 -38.04
CA THR A 449 -0.02 -8.01 -37.41
C THR A 449 1.24 -8.09 -38.29
N GLU A 450 1.91 -6.98 -38.56
CA GLU A 450 3.26 -7.04 -39.12
C GLU A 450 4.30 -6.69 -38.05
N LYS A 451 5.15 -7.68 -37.75
CA LYS A 451 6.20 -7.62 -36.74
C LYS A 451 7.37 -6.77 -37.26
N THR A 452 7.26 -5.46 -37.13
CA THR A 452 8.39 -4.53 -37.21
C THR A 452 8.47 -3.74 -35.91
N PHE A 453 9.38 -4.19 -35.03
CA PHE A 453 10.04 -3.57 -33.87
C PHE A 453 9.32 -2.58 -32.91
N ILE A 454 8.07 -2.18 -33.10
CA ILE A 454 7.44 -1.04 -32.39
C ILE A 454 6.33 -1.45 -31.39
N HIS A 455 5.82 -2.68 -31.42
CA HIS A 455 4.71 -3.07 -30.55
C HIS A 455 5.12 -4.04 -29.42
N HIS A 456 5.50 -3.48 -28.27
CA HIS A 456 5.46 -4.18 -26.97
C HIS A 456 4.37 -3.65 -26.03
N PHE A 457 3.55 -2.68 -26.46
CA PHE A 457 2.65 -1.95 -25.56
C PHE A 457 1.19 -1.82 -26.00
N GLN A 458 0.75 -2.57 -27.01
CA GLN A 458 -0.68 -2.70 -27.32
C GLN A 458 -1.11 -4.16 -27.27
N ARG A 459 -2.28 -4.39 -26.67
CA ARG A 459 -2.92 -5.70 -26.59
C ARG A 459 -3.26 -6.14 -28.02
N VAL A 460 -2.57 -7.17 -28.49
CA VAL A 460 -3.02 -7.94 -29.67
C VAL A 460 -4.32 -8.66 -29.27
N ARG A 461 -5.27 -8.77 -30.20
CA ARG A 461 -6.59 -9.38 -30.04
C ARG A 461 -6.59 -10.60 -29.11
#